data_AF-A0A0F9RDA9-F1
#
_entry.id   AF-A0A0F9RDA9-F1
#
_cell.length_a   1.000
_cell.length_b   1.000
_cell.length_c   1.000
_cell.angle_alpha   90.00
_cell.angle_beta   90.00
_cell.angle_gamma   90.00
#
_symmetry.space_group_name_H-M   'P 1'
#
loop_
_entity.id
_entity.type
_entity.pdbx_description
1 polymer ?
#
loop_
_entity_poly.entity_id
_entity_poly.type
_entity_poly.pdbx_seq_one_letter_code
_entity_poly.pdbx_strand_id
1 'polypeptide(L)' 'MYTDFNYKTKKALKQAVTEGKQITAFQPGLGTMPLNGIIYLEGPHYPASHTWYAQAELKDGVIVKVT' A
#
# COMPACT_ATOMS: atom_id res chain seq x y z
N MET A 1 -4.90 -5.53 0.61
CA MET A 1 -4.11 -4.92 1.72
C MET A 1 -4.17 -3.41 1.61
N TYR A 2 -4.07 -2.71 2.73
CA TYR A 2 -4.06 -1.25 2.79
C TYR A 2 -2.67 -0.72 3.10
N THR A 3 -2.45 0.54 2.75
CA THR A 3 -1.34 1.36 3.24
C THR A 3 -1.73 2.03 4.55
N ASP A 4 -0.76 2.39 5.38
CA ASP A 4 -0.96 3.17 6.62
C ASP A 4 -1.68 4.52 6.42
N PHE A 5 -1.70 5.04 5.19
CA PHE A 5 -2.44 6.21 4.78
C PHE A 5 -3.49 5.89 3.70
N ASN A 6 -4.69 6.47 3.81
CA ASN A 6 -5.78 6.26 2.84
C ASN A 6 -5.58 7.08 1.55
N TYR A 7 -4.72 6.62 0.65
CA TYR A 7 -4.54 7.23 -0.67
C TYR A 7 -5.80 7.08 -1.54
N LYS A 8 -6.37 8.21 -1.96
CA LYS A 8 -7.60 8.23 -2.78
C LYS A 8 -7.38 7.76 -4.22
N THR A 9 -6.13 7.75 -4.70
CA THR A 9 -5.77 7.26 -6.03
C THR A 9 -4.44 6.51 -6.00
N LYS A 10 -4.25 5.56 -6.91
CA LYS A 10 -2.95 4.89 -7.14
C LYS A 10 -1.84 5.89 -7.47
N LYS A 11 -2.15 6.99 -8.18
CA LYS A 11 -1.18 8.04 -8.52
C LYS A 11 -0.62 8.72 -7.27
N ALA A 12 -1.47 9.03 -6.29
CA ALA A 12 -1.04 9.65 -5.04
C ALA A 12 -0.10 8.74 -4.24
N LEU A 13 -0.41 7.44 -4.19
CA LEU A 13 0.48 6.45 -3.59
C LEU A 13 1.85 6.40 -4.31
N LYS A 14 1.85 6.30 -5.64
CA LYS A 14 3.09 6.30 -6.44
C LYS A 14 3.94 7.54 -6.20
N GLN A 15 3.30 8.72 -6.16
CA GLN A 15 3.99 9.97 -5.88
C GLN A 15 4.63 9.97 -4.49
N ALA A 16 3.92 9.50 -3.46
CA ALA A 16 4.46 9.44 -2.11
C ALA A 16 5.69 8.50 -2.00
N VAL A 17 5.68 7.37 -2.71
CA VAL A 17 6.85 6.48 -2.82
C VAL A 17 8.02 7.18 -3.51
N THR A 18 7.77 7.87 -4.64
CA THR A 18 8.80 8.64 -5.35
C THR A 18 9.38 9.78 -4.51
N GLU A 19 8.57 10.41 -3.67
CA GLU A 19 8.99 11.45 -2.71
C GLU A 19 9.82 10.88 -1.54
N GLY A 20 10.01 9.56 -1.46
CA GLY A 20 10.79 8.91 -0.40
C GLY A 20 10.05 8.82 0.93
N LYS A 21 8.71 8.96 0.94
CA LYS A 21 7.93 8.77 2.17
C LYS A 21 8.01 7.31 2.59
N GLN A 22 8.24 7.08 3.88
CA GLN A 22 8.11 5.75 4.46
C GLN A 22 6.63 5.41 4.59
N ILE A 23 6.19 4.46 3.76
CA ILE A 23 4.80 3.98 3.70
C ILE A 23 4.83 2.51 4.05
N THR A 24 4.11 2.16 5.11
CA THR A 24 3.92 0.77 5.53
C THR A 24 2.58 0.25 5.03
N ALA A 25 2.42 -1.07 5.07
CA ALA A 25 1.17 -1.73 4.70
C ALA A 25 0.60 -2.52 5.88
N PHE A 26 -0.71 -2.62 5.92
CA PHE A 26 -1.43 -3.43 6.89
C PHE A 26 -2.58 -4.19 6.25
N GLN A 27 -2.95 -5.30 6.88
CA GLN A 27 -4.11 -6.11 6.55
C GLN A 27 -5.10 -6.02 7.71
N PRO A 28 -6.32 -5.50 7.52
CA PRO A 28 -7.38 -5.65 8.50
C PRO A 28 -7.70 -7.13 8.74
N GLY A 29 -7.98 -7.49 9.98
CA GLY A 29 -8.36 -8.86 10.37
C GLY A 29 -7.19 -9.70 10.88
N LEU A 30 -7.32 -11.02 10.78
CA LEU A 30 -6.30 -11.97 11.23
C LEU A 30 -5.25 -12.16 10.14
N GLY A 31 -3.97 -12.02 10.50
CA GLY A 31 -2.84 -12.24 9.61
C GLY A 31 -1.59 -11.47 10.04
N THR A 32 -0.44 -11.89 9.54
CA THR A 32 0.85 -11.21 9.69
C THR A 32 1.27 -10.61 8.36
N MET A 33 1.68 -9.34 8.37
CA MET A 33 2.23 -8.70 7.17
C MET A 33 3.63 -9.24 6.87
N PRO A 34 3.95 -9.59 5.61
CA PRO A 34 5.32 -9.89 5.23
C PRO A 34 6.17 -8.61 5.36
N LEU A 35 7.43 -8.76 5.79
CA LEU A 35 8.38 -7.65 5.81
C LEU A 35 9.01 -7.38 4.44
N ASN A 36 9.07 -8.40 3.58
CA ASN A 36 9.74 -8.34 2.28
C ASN A 36 8.90 -9.06 1.22
N GLY A 37 9.02 -8.61 -0.04
CA GLY A 37 8.44 -9.29 -1.20
C GLY A 37 7.30 -8.51 -1.87
N ILE A 38 6.50 -9.20 -2.69
CA ILE A 38 5.43 -8.58 -3.46
C ILE A 38 4.10 -8.66 -2.69
N ILE A 39 3.40 -7.54 -2.63
CA ILE A 39 2.06 -7.42 -2.07
C ILE A 39 1.09 -6.75 -3.05
N TYR A 40 -0.20 -6.94 -2.81
CA TYR A 40 -1.28 -6.34 -3.56
C TYR A 40 -2.09 -5.37 -2.68
N LEU A 41 -2.04 -4.11 -3.07
CA LEU A 41 -2.71 -3.01 -2.40
C LEU A 41 -4.02 -2.66 -3.11
N GLU A 42 -4.96 -2.19 -2.32
CA GLU A 42 -6.25 -1.69 -2.80
C GLU A 42 -6.59 -0.38 -2.09
N GLY A 43 -7.40 0.44 -2.74
CA GLY A 43 -7.96 1.61 -2.10
C GLY A 43 -8.97 2.35 -2.97
N PRO A 44 -9.58 3.43 -2.46
CA PRO A 44 -9.46 3.96 -1.10
C PRO A 44 -9.86 2.94 -0.03
N HIS A 45 -9.42 3.08 1.22
CA HIS A 45 -9.83 2.14 2.27
C HIS A 45 -11.36 2.12 2.47
N TYR A 46 -11.92 0.96 2.78
CA TYR A 46 -13.30 0.81 3.28
C TYR A 46 -13.61 1.84 4.39
N PRO A 47 -14.82 2.45 4.47
CA PRO A 47 -16.07 2.10 3.79
C PRO A 47 -16.26 2.60 2.36
N ALA A 48 -15.29 3.34 1.80
CA ALA A 48 -15.37 3.76 0.41
C ALA A 48 -15.17 2.57 -0.54
N SER A 49 -15.84 2.57 -1.69
CA SER A 49 -15.61 1.57 -2.74
C SER A 49 -14.18 1.65 -3.26
N HIS A 50 -13.50 0.50 -3.39
CA HIS A 50 -12.15 0.44 -3.94
C HIS A 50 -12.18 0.80 -5.43
N THR A 51 -11.51 1.90 -5.79
CA THR A 51 -11.42 2.39 -7.17
C THR A 51 -10.06 2.14 -7.80
N TRP A 52 -9.09 1.63 -7.03
CA TRP A 52 -7.78 1.28 -7.54
C TRP A 52 -7.19 0.05 -6.85
N TYR A 53 -6.37 -0.66 -7.62
CA TYR A 53 -5.54 -1.78 -7.18
C TYR A 53 -4.10 -1.55 -7.67
N ALA A 54 -3.13 -2.01 -6.91
CA ALA A 54 -1.72 -1.87 -7.25
C ALA A 54 -0.90 -3.07 -6.76
N GLN A 55 0.14 -3.42 -7.50
CA GLN A 55 1.20 -4.29 -6.99
C GLN A 55 2.27 -3.42 -6.35
N ALA A 56 2.76 -3.81 -5.18
CA ALA A 56 3.85 -3.12 -4.50
C ALA A 56 4.94 -4.08 -4.03
N GLU A 57 6.17 -3.57 -3.97
CA GLU A 57 7.33 -4.27 -3.41
C GLU A 57 7.59 -3.73 -2.01
N LEU A 58 7.64 -4.64 -1.04
CA LEU A 58 7.98 -4.42 0.35
C LEU A 58 9.46 -4.75 0.57
N LYS A 59 10.14 -3.88 1.30
CA LYS A 59 11.48 -4.11 1.84
C LYS A 59 11.52 -3.62 3.27
N ASP A 60 11.87 -4.50 4.20
CA ASP A 60 11.95 -4.22 5.64
C ASP A 60 10.70 -3.52 6.21
N GLY A 61 9.51 -3.93 5.75
CA GLY A 61 8.22 -3.38 6.17
C GLY A 61 7.79 -2.08 5.45
N VAL A 62 8.62 -1.55 4.54
CA VAL A 62 8.36 -0.31 3.80
C VAL A 62 8.13 -0.59 2.32
N ILE A 63 7.15 0.08 1.72
CA ILE A 63 6.89 0.02 0.28
C ILE A 63 7.97 0.82 -0.46
N VAL A 64 8.73 0.14 -1.33
CA VAL A 64 9.82 0.75 -2.12
C VAL A 64 9.47 0.95 -3.58
N LYS A 65 8.44 0.25 -4.09
CA LYS A 65 8.01 0.35 -5.50
C LYS A 65 6.53 0.03 -5.63
N VAL A 66 5.87 0.70 -6.58
CA VAL A 66 4.44 0.49 -6.91
C VAL A 66 4.24 0.44 -8.42
N THR A 67 3.56 -0.60 -8.92
CA THR A 67 3.27 -0.85 -10.34
C THR A 67 1.78 -0.67 -10.65
#